data_AF-A0AAD2JP97-F1
#
_entry.id   AF-A0AAD2JP97-F1
#
_cell.length_a   1.000
_cell.length_b   1.000
_cell.length_c   1.000
_cell.angle_alpha   90.00
_cell.angle_beta   90.00
_cell.angle_gamma   90.00
#
_symmetry.space_group_name_H-M   'P 1'
#
loop_
_entity.id
_entity.type
_entity.pdbx_description
1 polymer ?
#
loop_
_entity_poly.entity_id
_entity_poly.type
_entity_poly.pdbx_seq_one_letter_code
_entity_poly.pdbx_strand_id
1 'polypeptide(L)'
;MNSNKPLSPTGSFPIETNPNHHALDESQDAGNSQEAVVNNNNSKTKKPQSTLIHIIYLSAAAIVGATLRVYLGRLLGGDCEDFMEAPQDFLTPLSKHICVTSNGRSLQTGGALFRDLPANLLGSFVMGLVSSSSGIRIPWLPNNHILQQDDLFHLMISTGFCGSLTTFASWNTQMVVMMDGTMTELGSQIVVALFGYLVGFMLPISAFSYGKQVAVLLHTWKEDRTNDSSNQNDHNHNDGTGTGGGEEVASDEQHAKPSKCYCDNHHPWKFLFLVTGLVVLALFVVGFVSYDVAFYQSMILIIPLAPLGALTRWKLSRFNNSNHRKICNKSFDWFPFGTWTANVVGAVCSIACTAILDRRRKLVLEGKAAYDMDPWSNAVLFAVATGFGGSLSTVSSMVKEIVSLAEANPSVVRAHAYAILTFASAMLISLIIYSITLRME
;
A
#
# COMPACT_ATOMS: atom_id res chain seq x y z
N MET A 1 -49.08 -26.84 38.03
CA MET A 1 -48.68 -26.05 36.84
C MET A 1 -47.50 -26.75 36.21
N ASN A 2 -47.80 -27.69 35.30
CA ASN A 2 -46.82 -28.57 34.66
C ASN A 2 -46.88 -28.36 33.14
N SER A 3 -45.74 -27.98 32.57
CA SER A 3 -45.06 -28.65 31.46
C SER A 3 -45.92 -29.27 30.34
N ASN A 4 -45.86 -28.72 29.13
CA ASN A 4 -45.07 -29.28 28.01
C ASN A 4 -45.35 -28.58 26.67
N LYS A 5 -44.30 -28.52 25.84
CA LYS A 5 -44.24 -28.05 24.43
C LYS A 5 -45.31 -28.68 23.53
N PRO A 6 -45.57 -28.04 22.37
CA PRO A 6 -45.36 -28.82 21.13
C PRO A 6 -44.89 -28.02 19.88
N LEU A 7 -44.44 -28.82 18.90
CA LEU A 7 -44.49 -28.65 17.43
C LEU A 7 -43.42 -27.82 16.69
N SER A 8 -42.61 -28.55 15.92
CA SER A 8 -42.12 -28.18 14.59
C SER A 8 -43.11 -28.65 13.50
N PRO A 9 -43.05 -28.05 12.30
CA PRO A 9 -43.23 -28.87 11.09
C PRO A 9 -42.27 -28.49 9.92
N THR A 10 -41.88 -29.54 9.16
CA THR A 10 -41.77 -29.63 7.67
C THR A 10 -40.87 -28.65 6.89
N GLY A 11 -40.09 -29.00 5.86
CA GLY A 11 -39.93 -30.19 5.02
C GLY A 11 -38.63 -30.02 4.18
N SER A 12 -37.85 -31.08 3.95
CA SER A 12 -37.84 -31.97 2.78
C SER A 12 -37.44 -31.30 1.46
N PHE A 13 -36.26 -31.68 0.90
CA PHE A 13 -36.02 -32.25 -0.45
C PHE A 13 -34.49 -32.30 -0.78
N PRO A 14 -34.00 -33.18 -1.70
CA PRO A 14 -33.36 -34.42 -1.31
C PRO A 14 -31.89 -34.55 -1.72
N ILE A 15 -31.21 -35.52 -1.10
CA ILE A 15 -29.90 -36.07 -1.48
C ILE A 15 -30.17 -37.29 -2.37
N GLU A 16 -29.63 -37.29 -3.59
CA GLU A 16 -29.60 -38.45 -4.46
C GLU A 16 -28.22 -39.11 -4.38
N THR A 17 -28.19 -40.32 -3.84
CA THR A 17 -27.08 -41.27 -3.92
C THR A 17 -27.54 -42.44 -4.77
N ASN A 18 -26.72 -42.89 -5.73
CA ASN A 18 -26.75 -44.29 -6.14
C ASN A 18 -25.35 -44.78 -6.59
N PRO A 19 -24.88 -45.95 -6.13
CA PRO A 19 -23.54 -46.49 -6.39
C PRO A 19 -23.55 -47.66 -7.40
N ASN A 20 -22.36 -48.26 -7.58
CA ASN A 20 -21.97 -49.55 -8.20
C ASN A 20 -21.12 -49.40 -9.47
N HIS A 21 -19.80 -49.61 -9.38
CA HIS A 21 -19.04 -50.88 -9.45
C HIS A 21 -18.98 -51.51 -10.85
N HIS A 22 -17.78 -51.51 -11.45
CA HIS A 22 -17.12 -52.70 -12.02
C HIS A 22 -15.64 -52.41 -12.30
N ALA A 23 -14.77 -53.26 -11.77
CA ALA A 23 -13.36 -53.37 -12.14
C ALA A 23 -13.22 -54.40 -13.27
N LEU A 24 -12.25 -54.23 -14.17
CA LEU A 24 -11.51 -55.30 -14.86
C LEU A 24 -10.24 -54.73 -15.53
N ASP A 25 -9.27 -55.63 -15.70
CA ASP A 25 -7.82 -55.52 -15.86
C ASP A 25 -7.23 -55.02 -17.20
N GLU A 26 -5.94 -54.66 -17.09
CA GLU A 26 -4.79 -54.84 -17.99
C GLU A 26 -4.89 -54.54 -19.51
N SER A 27 -4.03 -53.63 -19.98
CA SER A 27 -3.01 -53.95 -21.01
C SER A 27 -2.03 -52.80 -21.23
N GLN A 28 -0.77 -53.19 -21.38
CA GLN A 28 0.38 -52.37 -21.78
C GLN A 28 0.22 -51.88 -23.22
N ASP A 29 0.67 -50.65 -23.50
CA ASP A 29 1.36 -50.41 -24.78
C ASP A 29 2.37 -49.26 -24.66
N ALA A 30 3.58 -49.56 -25.14
CA ALA A 30 4.71 -48.66 -25.24
C ALA A 30 4.73 -48.02 -26.65
N GLY A 31 5.11 -46.75 -26.77
CA GLY A 31 5.25 -46.16 -28.11
C GLY A 31 5.45 -44.66 -28.19
N ASN A 32 6.66 -44.21 -27.84
CA ASN A 32 7.49 -43.26 -28.60
C ASN A 32 6.79 -42.17 -29.45
N SER A 33 7.00 -40.88 -29.14
CA SER A 33 7.04 -39.79 -30.14
C SER A 33 7.64 -38.49 -29.59
N GLN A 34 8.93 -38.33 -29.88
CA GLN A 34 9.60 -37.13 -30.39
C GLN A 34 9.53 -35.82 -29.59
N GLU A 35 10.68 -35.54 -28.97
CA GLU A 35 11.28 -34.22 -28.81
C GLU A 35 11.04 -33.32 -30.03
N ALA A 36 10.30 -32.24 -29.84
CA ALA A 36 10.40 -31.05 -30.67
C ALA A 36 11.13 -29.96 -29.86
N VAL A 37 12.45 -30.01 -29.95
CA VAL A 37 13.36 -28.92 -29.61
C VAL A 37 13.02 -27.72 -30.50
N VAL A 38 12.16 -26.84 -30.01
CA VAL A 38 12.05 -25.48 -30.57
C VAL A 38 13.02 -24.60 -29.77
N ASN A 39 14.27 -24.67 -30.18
CA ASN A 39 15.23 -23.59 -30.01
C ASN A 39 14.64 -22.33 -30.64
N ASN A 40 14.27 -21.34 -29.82
CA ASN A 40 14.28 -19.97 -30.29
C ASN A 40 14.98 -19.09 -29.25
N ASN A 41 16.30 -19.07 -29.41
CA ASN A 41 17.20 -18.07 -28.86
C ASN A 41 16.72 -16.68 -29.26
N ASN A 42 16.10 -15.98 -28.32
CA ASN A 42 16.03 -14.53 -28.32
C ASN A 42 16.04 -14.02 -26.88
N SER A 43 17.10 -14.35 -26.14
CA SER A 43 17.53 -13.60 -24.97
C SER A 43 18.03 -12.23 -25.42
N LYS A 44 17.10 -11.35 -25.83
CA LYS A 44 17.38 -9.92 -25.87
C LYS A 44 17.70 -9.50 -24.44
N THR A 45 18.97 -9.29 -24.17
CA THR A 45 19.50 -8.56 -23.02
C THR A 45 18.76 -7.22 -22.92
N LYS A 46 17.67 -7.16 -22.13
CA LYS A 46 16.96 -5.92 -21.84
C LYS A 46 17.92 -4.99 -21.10
N LYS A 47 18.23 -3.87 -21.75
CA LYS A 47 19.26 -2.86 -21.45
C LYS A 47 19.26 -2.37 -19.98
N PRO A 48 20.43 -2.09 -19.38
CA PRO A 48 20.56 -1.43 -18.06
C PRO A 48 19.88 -0.05 -17.99
N GLN A 49 19.68 0.61 -19.13
CA GLN A 49 19.04 1.92 -19.25
C GLN A 49 17.56 1.93 -18.81
N SER A 50 16.83 0.81 -18.95
CA SER A 50 15.44 0.72 -18.48
C SER A 50 15.35 0.71 -16.96
N THR A 51 16.28 0.06 -16.27
CA THR A 51 16.25 -0.09 -14.81
C THR A 51 16.53 1.22 -14.09
N LEU A 52 17.46 2.03 -14.60
CA LEU A 52 17.79 3.33 -14.01
C LEU A 52 16.60 4.29 -14.01
N ILE A 53 15.84 4.32 -15.12
CA ILE A 53 14.61 5.11 -15.24
C ILE A 53 13.61 4.70 -14.16
N HIS A 54 13.39 3.39 -13.96
CA HIS A 54 12.49 2.90 -12.92
C HIS A 54 12.94 3.35 -11.52
N ILE A 55 14.25 3.28 -11.24
CA ILE A 55 14.82 3.71 -9.96
C ILE A 55 14.55 5.20 -9.73
N ILE A 56 14.84 6.07 -10.69
CA ILE A 56 14.67 7.52 -10.57
C ILE A 56 13.22 7.88 -10.28
N TYR A 57 12.30 7.38 -11.09
CA TYR A 57 10.89 7.74 -11.00
C TYR A 57 10.20 7.12 -9.79
N LEU A 58 10.56 5.87 -9.43
CA LEU A 58 10.09 5.26 -8.18
C LEU A 58 10.58 6.06 -6.96
N SER A 59 11.83 6.52 -6.98
CA SER A 59 12.41 7.35 -5.91
C SER A 59 11.68 8.68 -5.78
N ALA A 60 11.38 9.36 -6.89
CA ALA A 60 10.63 10.60 -6.89
C ALA A 60 9.23 10.42 -6.27
N ALA A 61 8.50 9.38 -6.69
CA ALA A 61 7.18 9.07 -6.13
C ALA A 61 7.26 8.69 -4.64
N ALA A 62 8.30 7.98 -4.22
CA ALA A 62 8.54 7.64 -2.82
C ALA A 62 8.80 8.87 -1.95
N ILE A 63 9.57 9.86 -2.44
CA ILE A 63 9.82 11.13 -1.74
C ILE A 63 8.50 11.88 -1.53
N VAL A 64 7.68 12.00 -2.57
CA VAL A 64 6.39 12.68 -2.49
C VAL A 64 5.46 11.98 -1.50
N GLY A 65 5.38 10.64 -1.57
CA GLY A 65 4.56 9.84 -0.66
C GLY A 65 5.00 9.96 0.80
N ALA A 66 6.29 9.76 1.08
CA ALA A 66 6.84 9.84 2.43
C ALA A 66 6.70 11.25 3.03
N THR A 67 6.91 12.29 2.23
CA THR A 67 6.74 13.67 2.67
C THR A 67 5.29 13.98 3.01
N LEU A 68 4.36 13.63 2.10
CA LEU A 68 2.94 13.84 2.34
C LEU A 68 2.48 13.11 3.61
N ARG A 69 2.98 11.88 3.85
CA ARG A 69 2.70 11.16 5.10
C ARG A 69 3.11 11.95 6.33
N VAL A 70 4.35 12.47 6.37
CA VAL A 70 4.82 13.22 7.54
C VAL A 70 4.02 14.51 7.75
N TYR A 71 3.67 15.22 6.67
CA TYR A 71 2.85 16.42 6.77
C TYR A 71 1.42 16.11 7.21
N LEU A 72 0.79 15.05 6.72
CA LEU A 72 -0.51 14.60 7.20
C LEU A 72 -0.45 14.26 8.69
N GLY A 73 0.61 13.57 9.12
CA GLY A 73 0.83 13.31 10.55
C GLY A 73 1.08 14.58 11.36
N ARG A 74 1.70 15.62 10.79
CA ARG A 74 1.89 16.93 11.46
C ARG A 74 0.59 17.73 11.53
N LEU A 75 -0.25 17.66 10.50
CA LEU A 75 -1.50 18.40 10.36
C LEU A 75 -2.64 17.78 11.18
N LEU A 76 -2.72 16.44 11.21
CA LEU A 76 -3.86 15.69 11.75
C LEU A 76 -3.53 14.93 13.05
N GLY A 77 -2.27 14.89 13.47
CA GLY A 77 -1.79 14.07 14.60
C GLY A 77 -1.13 14.81 15.74
N GLY A 78 -1.55 16.04 15.99
CA GLY A 78 -1.23 16.74 17.22
C GLY A 78 -2.14 16.28 18.36
N ASP A 79 -1.56 16.09 19.55
CA ASP A 79 -2.32 16.03 20.79
C ASP A 79 -2.91 17.43 21.07
N CYS A 80 -4.16 17.47 21.48
CA CYS A 80 -4.96 18.68 21.67
C CYS A 80 -4.65 19.43 22.97
N GLU A 81 -3.93 18.79 23.87
CA GLU A 81 -3.67 19.31 25.22
C GLU A 81 -2.21 19.75 25.40
N ASP A 82 -1.29 19.36 24.50
CA ASP A 82 0.15 19.60 24.67
C ASP A 82 0.81 20.21 23.43
N PHE A 83 0.50 21.49 23.18
CA PHE A 83 1.07 22.26 22.07
C PHE A 83 2.51 22.71 22.31
N MET A 84 3.07 22.48 23.50
CA MET A 84 4.42 22.94 23.84
C MET A 84 5.53 22.08 23.21
N GLU A 85 5.26 20.79 22.95
CA GLU A 85 6.23 19.90 22.28
C GLU A 85 6.17 19.95 20.74
N ALA A 86 5.19 20.63 20.15
CA ALA A 86 5.05 20.69 18.69
C ALA A 86 6.02 21.70 18.05
N PRO A 87 6.65 21.37 16.89
CA PRO A 87 7.51 22.30 16.15
C PRO A 87 6.81 23.63 15.87
N GLN A 88 7.32 24.76 16.37
CA GLN A 88 6.74 26.08 16.09
C GLN A 88 7.12 26.51 14.67
N ASP A 89 6.23 26.24 13.73
CA ASP A 89 6.43 26.42 12.28
C ASP A 89 5.18 27.03 11.60
N PHE A 90 5.24 27.22 10.29
CA PHE A 90 4.13 27.80 9.50
C PHE A 90 2.83 26.97 9.56
N LEU A 91 2.89 25.69 9.91
CA LEU A 91 1.71 24.82 10.04
C LEU A 91 1.10 24.88 11.44
N THR A 92 1.80 25.48 12.41
CA THR A 92 1.35 25.55 13.80
C THR A 92 0.00 26.26 13.97
N PRO A 93 -0.30 27.39 13.28
CA PRO A 93 -1.60 28.05 13.40
C PRO A 93 -2.77 27.16 12.98
N LEU A 94 -2.55 26.25 12.03
CA LEU A 94 -3.58 25.34 11.53
C LEU A 94 -3.64 24.03 12.31
N SER A 95 -2.49 23.39 12.52
CA SER A 95 -2.39 22.08 13.18
C SER A 95 -2.84 22.11 14.64
N LYS A 96 -2.68 23.23 15.35
CA LYS A 96 -3.13 23.35 16.75
C LYS A 96 -4.65 23.24 16.95
N HIS A 97 -5.42 23.43 15.88
CA HIS A 97 -6.89 23.37 15.93
C HIS A 97 -7.43 22.02 15.42
N ILE A 98 -6.57 21.14 14.92
CA ILE A 98 -6.97 19.89 14.28
C ILE A 98 -6.37 18.72 15.06
N CYS A 99 -7.21 18.05 15.85
CA CYS A 99 -6.81 16.94 16.71
C CYS A 99 -7.62 15.69 16.35
N VAL A 100 -7.23 15.02 15.25
CA VAL A 100 -7.93 13.82 14.77
C VAL A 100 -7.27 12.55 15.28
N THR A 101 -5.94 12.58 15.45
CA THR A 101 -5.12 11.45 15.87
C THR A 101 -4.17 11.87 16.99
N SER A 102 -3.67 10.88 17.73
CA SER A 102 -2.77 11.10 18.88
C SER A 102 -1.52 10.23 18.74
N ASN A 103 -0.43 10.64 19.39
CA ASN A 103 0.81 9.86 19.48
C ASN A 103 0.75 8.75 20.57
N GLY A 104 -0.25 8.79 21.46
CA GLY A 104 -0.46 7.81 22.53
C GLY A 104 0.54 7.86 23.70
N ARG A 105 1.33 8.94 23.81
CA ARG A 105 2.36 9.12 24.85
C ARG A 105 1.93 10.11 25.94
N SER A 106 1.07 11.08 25.64
CA SER A 106 0.57 12.09 26.58
C SER A 106 -0.57 11.54 27.48
N LEU A 107 -1.10 12.41 28.34
CA LEU A 107 -2.32 12.13 29.13
C LEU A 107 -3.59 12.01 28.28
N GLN A 108 -3.55 12.49 27.03
CA GLN A 108 -4.71 12.45 26.16
C GLN A 108 -5.02 11.00 25.74
N THR A 109 -6.23 10.54 26.08
CA THR A 109 -6.73 9.27 25.58
C THR A 109 -7.05 9.38 24.08
N GLY A 110 -6.64 8.39 23.28
CA GLY A 110 -6.91 8.41 21.84
C GLY A 110 -5.84 7.77 20.95
N GLY A 111 -4.73 7.28 21.52
CA GLY A 111 -3.61 6.70 20.78
C GLY A 111 -3.97 5.54 19.84
N ALA A 112 -5.16 4.94 19.93
CA ALA A 112 -5.67 3.98 18.96
C ALA A 112 -5.88 4.60 17.56
N LEU A 113 -6.26 5.88 17.50
CA LEU A 113 -6.23 6.68 16.27
C LEU A 113 -4.82 7.24 16.11
N PHE A 114 -3.94 6.40 15.57
CA PHE A 114 -2.51 6.70 15.45
C PHE A 114 -2.21 7.73 14.36
N ARG A 115 -1.07 8.41 14.49
CA ARG A 115 -0.68 9.57 13.68
C ARG A 115 -0.70 9.34 12.17
N ASP A 116 -0.28 8.14 11.73
CA ASP A 116 -0.22 7.78 10.31
C ASP A 116 -1.56 7.26 9.74
N LEU A 117 -2.63 7.16 10.55
CA LEU A 117 -3.91 6.61 10.10
C LEU A 117 -4.47 7.35 8.87
N PRO A 118 -4.54 8.69 8.82
CA PRO A 118 -5.06 9.39 7.64
C PRO A 118 -4.26 9.11 6.36
N ALA A 119 -2.93 9.03 6.49
CA ALA A 119 -2.05 8.70 5.37
C ALA A 119 -2.26 7.26 4.90
N ASN A 120 -2.45 6.32 5.83
CA ASN A 120 -2.78 4.92 5.56
C ASN A 120 -4.13 4.78 4.84
N LEU A 121 -5.15 5.54 5.23
CA LEU A 121 -6.45 5.57 4.56
C LEU A 121 -6.34 6.15 3.16
N LEU A 122 -5.71 7.32 3.01
CA LEU A 122 -5.57 8.00 1.73
C LEU A 122 -4.79 7.13 0.72
N GLY A 123 -3.64 6.59 1.12
CA GLY A 123 -2.84 5.75 0.23
C GLY A 123 -3.50 4.42 -0.11
N SER A 124 -4.28 3.84 0.80
CA SER A 124 -5.05 2.61 0.51
C SER A 124 -6.23 2.89 -0.42
N PHE A 125 -6.92 4.02 -0.25
CA PHE A 125 -7.96 4.48 -1.18
C PHE A 125 -7.42 4.71 -2.59
N VAL A 126 -6.31 5.46 -2.72
CA VAL A 126 -5.66 5.69 -4.04
C VAL A 126 -5.17 4.38 -4.64
N MET A 127 -4.60 3.47 -3.83
CA MET A 127 -4.22 2.14 -4.30
C MET A 127 -5.43 1.36 -4.82
N GLY A 128 -6.59 1.44 -4.16
CA GLY A 128 -7.85 0.83 -4.58
C GLY A 128 -8.37 1.42 -5.89
N LEU A 129 -8.31 2.75 -6.04
CA LEU A 129 -8.65 3.43 -7.28
C LEU A 129 -7.82 2.90 -8.46
N VAL A 130 -6.50 2.80 -8.30
CA VAL A 130 -5.61 2.34 -9.39
C VAL A 130 -5.38 0.82 -9.43
N SER A 131 -6.19 0.05 -8.71
CA SER A 131 -6.12 -1.41 -8.70
C SER A 131 -7.39 -1.99 -9.29
N SER A 132 -7.23 -2.96 -10.19
CA SER A 132 -8.36 -3.65 -10.80
C SER A 132 -8.23 -5.15 -10.73
N SER A 133 -9.37 -5.79 -10.53
CA SER A 133 -9.57 -7.23 -10.55
C SER A 133 -9.91 -7.78 -11.96
N SER A 134 -10.19 -6.91 -12.95
CA SER A 134 -10.63 -7.30 -14.30
C SER A 134 -9.58 -7.10 -15.41
N GLY A 135 -8.31 -6.88 -15.03
CA GLY A 135 -7.20 -6.68 -15.98
C GLY A 135 -7.02 -5.25 -16.51
N ILE A 136 -8.01 -4.36 -16.33
CA ILE A 136 -7.95 -2.93 -16.69
C ILE A 136 -7.46 -2.12 -15.49
N ARG A 137 -6.21 -1.63 -15.50
CA ARG A 137 -5.58 -1.05 -14.29
C ARG A 137 -6.25 0.23 -13.77
N ILE A 138 -6.72 1.11 -14.68
CA ILE A 138 -7.40 2.37 -14.33
C ILE A 138 -8.81 2.35 -14.92
N PRO A 139 -9.82 1.78 -14.24
CA PRO A 139 -11.11 1.53 -14.86
C PRO A 139 -11.72 2.74 -15.58
N TRP A 140 -11.61 3.96 -15.05
CA TRP A 140 -12.20 5.16 -15.67
C TRP A 140 -11.48 5.71 -16.92
N LEU A 141 -10.33 5.14 -17.32
CA LEU A 141 -9.62 5.52 -18.53
C LEU A 141 -9.88 4.54 -19.68
N PRO A 142 -9.98 5.03 -20.93
CA PRO A 142 -10.12 4.16 -22.10
C PRO A 142 -9.01 3.11 -22.16
N ASN A 143 -9.30 1.92 -22.68
CA ASN A 143 -8.31 0.83 -22.82
C ASN A 143 -7.09 1.22 -23.68
N ASN A 144 -7.27 2.13 -24.64
CA ASN A 144 -6.20 2.65 -25.49
C ASN A 144 -5.46 3.85 -24.88
N HIS A 145 -5.80 4.29 -23.66
CA HIS A 145 -5.17 5.44 -23.03
C HIS A 145 -3.72 5.14 -22.63
N ILE A 146 -2.85 6.13 -22.82
CA ILE A 146 -1.40 5.96 -22.64
C ILE A 146 -1.07 5.52 -21.19
N LEU A 147 -1.75 6.10 -20.20
CA LEU A 147 -1.57 5.73 -18.78
C LEU A 147 -2.01 4.30 -18.43
N GLN A 148 -2.85 3.65 -19.24
CA GLN A 148 -3.18 2.24 -19.00
C GLN A 148 -2.00 1.31 -19.31
N GLN A 149 -1.25 1.65 -20.36
CA GLN A 149 -0.17 0.81 -20.90
C GLN A 149 1.18 1.13 -20.26
N ASP A 150 1.32 2.25 -19.55
CA ASP A 150 2.58 2.66 -18.94
C ASP A 150 2.83 1.95 -17.59
N ASP A 151 3.58 0.85 -17.63
CA ASP A 151 4.00 0.10 -16.43
C ASP A 151 4.74 0.96 -15.40
N LEU A 152 5.49 1.97 -15.83
CA LEU A 152 6.23 2.84 -14.95
C LEU A 152 5.30 3.78 -14.18
N PHE A 153 4.27 4.32 -14.82
CA PHE A 153 3.24 5.12 -14.15
C PHE A 153 2.57 4.32 -13.03
N HIS A 154 2.15 3.08 -13.33
CA HIS A 154 1.54 2.19 -12.35
C HIS A 154 2.48 1.85 -11.20
N LEU A 155 3.74 1.58 -11.50
CA LEU A 155 4.77 1.32 -10.50
C LEU A 155 4.98 2.54 -9.59
N MET A 156 5.01 3.75 -10.16
CA MET A 156 5.17 4.99 -9.42
C MET A 156 3.99 5.24 -8.47
N ILE A 157 2.75 5.14 -8.94
CA ILE A 157 1.58 5.39 -8.08
C ILE A 157 1.46 4.32 -7.01
N SER A 158 1.51 3.04 -7.38
CA SER A 158 1.28 1.94 -6.44
C SER A 158 2.47 1.73 -5.50
N THR A 159 3.63 1.42 -6.05
CA THR A 159 4.80 1.04 -5.26
C THR A 159 5.54 2.26 -4.72
N GLY A 160 5.69 3.33 -5.51
CA GLY A 160 6.37 4.55 -5.07
C GLY A 160 5.53 5.36 -4.09
N PHE A 161 4.49 6.00 -4.60
CA PHE A 161 3.67 6.97 -3.89
C PHE A 161 2.81 6.33 -2.79
N CYS A 162 1.83 5.47 -3.13
CA CYS A 162 0.97 4.84 -2.12
C CYS A 162 1.77 3.97 -1.14
N GLY A 163 2.80 3.29 -1.65
CA GLY A 163 3.69 2.47 -0.87
C GLY A 163 4.49 3.24 0.19
N SER A 164 4.91 4.49 -0.07
CA SER A 164 5.62 5.34 0.89
C SER A 164 4.73 6.33 1.66
N LEU A 165 3.54 6.63 1.12
CA LEU A 165 2.49 7.39 1.79
C LEU A 165 1.85 6.59 2.91
N THR A 166 1.65 5.29 2.68
CA THR A 166 1.22 4.37 3.73
C THR A 166 2.42 3.78 4.43
N THR A 167 2.27 3.40 5.69
CA THR A 167 3.33 2.76 6.46
C THR A 167 2.75 1.85 7.52
N PHE A 168 3.34 0.67 7.62
CA PHE A 168 3.02 -0.29 8.67
C PHE A 168 3.98 -0.14 9.86
N ALA A 169 5.23 0.26 9.60
CA ALA A 169 6.28 0.29 10.60
C ALA A 169 6.07 1.34 11.70
N SER A 170 5.74 2.59 11.36
CA SER A 170 5.51 3.63 12.37
C SER A 170 4.19 3.41 13.13
N TRP A 171 3.15 2.91 12.45
CA TRP A 171 1.94 2.44 13.11
C TRP A 171 2.23 1.35 14.15
N ASN A 172 2.93 0.29 13.75
CA ASN A 172 3.34 -0.80 14.65
C ASN A 172 4.21 -0.26 15.80
N THR A 173 5.13 0.65 15.51
CA THR A 173 5.99 1.29 16.52
C THR A 173 5.16 1.99 17.58
N GLN A 174 4.17 2.80 17.19
CA GLN A 174 3.30 3.49 18.14
C GLN A 174 2.52 2.52 19.02
N MET A 175 1.94 1.46 18.43
CA MET A 175 1.22 0.45 19.19
C MET A 175 2.13 -0.25 20.22
N VAL A 176 3.36 -0.58 19.83
CA VAL A 176 4.33 -1.25 20.70
C VAL A 176 4.79 -0.34 21.85
N VAL A 177 5.05 0.93 21.58
CA VAL A 177 5.41 1.93 22.61
C VAL A 177 4.28 2.04 23.65
N MET A 178 3.03 2.10 23.18
CA MET A 178 1.84 2.11 24.05
C MET A 178 1.67 0.81 24.83
N MET A 179 1.95 -0.36 24.23
CA MET A 179 1.87 -1.65 24.93
C MET A 179 2.90 -1.76 26.05
N ASP A 180 4.15 -1.37 25.80
CA ASP A 180 5.19 -1.40 26.83
C ASP A 180 4.94 -0.36 27.93
N GLY A 181 4.56 0.86 27.55
CA GLY A 181 4.11 1.90 28.47
C GLY A 181 5.21 2.63 29.25
N THR A 182 6.49 2.26 29.11
CA THR A 182 7.59 2.90 29.86
C THR A 182 7.75 4.38 29.51
N MET A 183 7.48 4.76 28.26
CA MET A 183 7.66 6.12 27.74
C MET A 183 6.32 6.82 27.46
N THR A 184 5.29 6.47 28.22
CA THR A 184 3.95 7.04 28.10
C THR A 184 3.44 7.45 29.47
N GLU A 185 2.77 8.59 29.57
CA GLU A 185 2.28 9.12 30.86
C GLU A 185 1.16 8.27 31.48
N LEU A 186 0.32 7.65 30.65
CA LEU A 186 -0.76 6.74 31.08
C LEU A 186 -0.26 5.33 31.43
N GLY A 187 1.05 5.05 31.32
CA GLY A 187 1.62 3.72 31.46
C GLY A 187 1.17 2.74 30.35
N SER A 188 1.14 1.45 30.66
CA SER A 188 0.84 0.41 29.67
C SER A 188 -0.63 0.47 29.19
N GLN A 189 -0.82 0.63 27.89
CA GLN A 189 -2.11 0.85 27.21
C GLN A 189 -2.43 -0.31 26.25
N ILE A 190 -2.30 -1.56 26.70
CA ILE A 190 -2.45 -2.76 25.85
C ILE A 190 -3.79 -2.79 25.11
N VAL A 191 -4.90 -2.52 25.80
CA VAL A 191 -6.25 -2.56 25.19
C VAL A 191 -6.38 -1.52 24.08
N VAL A 192 -5.89 -0.30 24.32
CA VAL A 192 -5.91 0.79 23.34
C VAL A 192 -5.02 0.44 22.14
N ALA A 193 -3.85 -0.16 22.38
CA ALA A 193 -2.95 -0.58 21.32
C ALA A 193 -3.52 -1.73 20.47
N LEU A 194 -4.16 -2.73 21.07
CA LEU A 194 -4.85 -3.80 20.34
C LEU A 194 -6.02 -3.26 19.53
N PHE A 195 -6.77 -2.30 20.08
CA PHE A 195 -7.81 -1.61 19.34
C PHE A 195 -7.23 -0.77 18.19
N GLY A 196 -6.07 -0.14 18.38
CA GLY A 196 -5.35 0.57 17.31
C GLY A 196 -4.88 -0.36 16.19
N TYR A 197 -4.49 -1.61 16.50
CA TYR A 197 -4.25 -2.64 15.48
C TYR A 197 -5.52 -3.00 14.71
N LEU A 198 -6.66 -3.15 15.40
CA LEU A 198 -7.94 -3.44 14.75
C LEU A 198 -8.37 -2.29 13.82
N VAL A 199 -8.30 -1.06 14.29
CA VAL A 199 -8.68 0.15 13.52
C VAL A 199 -7.78 0.32 12.30
N GLY A 200 -6.46 0.24 12.48
CA GLY A 200 -5.52 0.36 11.36
C GLY A 200 -5.53 -0.84 10.41
N PHE A 201 -6.19 -1.94 10.77
CA PHE A 201 -6.45 -3.04 9.85
C PHE A 201 -7.75 -2.82 9.06
N MET A 202 -8.86 -2.57 9.75
CA MET A 202 -10.19 -2.50 9.14
C MET A 202 -10.37 -1.26 8.27
N LEU A 203 -9.98 -0.08 8.74
CA LEU A 203 -10.25 1.15 8.00
C LEU A 203 -9.47 1.24 6.68
N PRO A 204 -8.18 0.85 6.59
CA PRO A 204 -7.50 0.79 5.30
C PRO A 204 -8.08 -0.23 4.32
N ILE A 205 -8.61 -1.37 4.79
CA ILE A 205 -9.37 -2.31 3.94
C ILE A 205 -10.62 -1.63 3.39
N SER A 206 -11.40 -0.96 4.24
CA SER A 206 -12.59 -0.23 3.80
C SER A 206 -12.24 0.88 2.80
N ALA A 207 -11.16 1.63 3.05
CA ALA A 207 -10.68 2.68 2.15
C ALA A 207 -10.26 2.12 0.79
N PHE A 208 -9.53 1.00 0.76
CA PHE A 208 -9.15 0.32 -0.48
C PHE A 208 -10.38 -0.18 -1.26
N SER A 209 -11.31 -0.86 -0.60
CA SER A 209 -12.53 -1.36 -1.24
C SER A 209 -13.40 -0.22 -1.76
N TYR A 210 -13.51 0.88 -1.01
CA TYR A 210 -14.20 2.08 -1.47
C TYR A 210 -13.52 2.71 -2.67
N GLY A 211 -12.18 2.74 -2.70
CA GLY A 211 -11.41 3.14 -3.89
C GLY A 211 -11.76 2.30 -5.13
N LYS A 212 -11.85 0.97 -5.00
CA LYS A 212 -12.31 0.10 -6.10
C LYS A 212 -13.73 0.45 -6.57
N GLN A 213 -14.65 0.72 -5.64
CA GLN A 213 -16.03 1.08 -5.98
C GLN A 213 -16.10 2.42 -6.72
N VAL A 214 -15.36 3.43 -6.27
CA VAL A 214 -15.27 4.73 -6.97
C VAL A 214 -14.68 4.54 -8.36
N ALA A 215 -13.69 3.67 -8.53
CA ALA A 215 -13.13 3.37 -9.84
C ALA A 215 -14.18 2.81 -10.82
N VAL A 216 -15.03 1.89 -10.34
CA VAL A 216 -16.15 1.31 -11.12
C VAL A 216 -17.20 2.37 -11.42
N LEU A 217 -17.59 3.19 -10.43
CA LEU A 217 -18.56 4.28 -10.61
C LEU A 217 -18.10 5.27 -11.68
N LEU A 218 -16.82 5.64 -11.68
CA LEU A 218 -16.26 6.55 -12.68
C LEU A 218 -16.21 5.92 -14.08
N HIS A 219 -16.05 4.59 -14.18
CA HIS A 219 -16.13 3.88 -15.45
C HIS A 219 -17.57 3.89 -16.00
N THR A 220 -18.56 3.51 -15.20
CA THR A 220 -19.97 3.46 -15.64
C THR A 220 -20.49 4.86 -15.99
N TRP A 221 -20.19 5.87 -15.17
CA TRP A 221 -20.59 7.26 -15.43
C TRP A 221 -20.07 7.79 -16.78
N LYS A 222 -18.90 7.32 -17.20
CA LYS A 222 -18.32 7.69 -18.48
C LYS A 222 -18.96 6.94 -19.65
N GLU A 223 -19.23 5.65 -19.50
CA GLU A 223 -19.93 4.87 -20.54
C GLU A 223 -21.31 5.45 -20.83
N ASP A 224 -22.06 5.86 -19.80
CA ASP A 224 -23.36 6.50 -19.95
C ASP A 224 -23.25 7.79 -20.79
N ARG A 225 -22.26 8.65 -20.49
CA ARG A 225 -21.99 9.89 -21.24
C ARG A 225 -21.66 9.62 -22.72
N THR A 226 -20.91 8.57 -23.01
CA THR A 226 -20.55 8.23 -24.39
C THR A 226 -21.74 7.70 -25.17
N ASN A 227 -22.61 6.90 -24.54
CA ASN A 227 -23.80 6.33 -25.17
C ASN A 227 -24.87 7.41 -25.45
N ASP A 228 -25.04 8.38 -24.56
CA ASP A 228 -25.93 9.52 -24.80
C ASP A 228 -25.46 10.36 -26.00
N SER A 229 -24.15 10.53 -26.14
CA SER A 229 -23.55 11.32 -27.22
C SER A 229 -23.68 10.64 -28.59
N SER A 230 -23.63 9.30 -28.66
CA SER A 230 -23.84 8.56 -29.92
C SER A 230 -25.31 8.57 -30.34
N ASN A 231 -26.24 8.37 -29.40
CA ASN A 231 -27.68 8.35 -29.72
C ASN A 231 -28.20 9.70 -30.23
N GLN A 232 -27.60 10.81 -29.80
CA GLN A 232 -27.98 12.15 -30.26
C GLN A 232 -27.51 12.45 -31.71
N ASN A 233 -26.44 11.81 -32.17
CA ASN A 233 -25.96 11.96 -33.55
C ASN A 233 -26.80 11.17 -34.56
N ASP A 234 -27.33 9.99 -34.17
CA ASP A 234 -28.19 9.18 -35.04
C ASP A 234 -29.56 9.84 -35.30
N HIS A 235 -30.07 10.62 -34.35
CA HIS A 235 -31.33 11.35 -34.54
C HIS A 235 -31.21 12.57 -35.46
N ASN A 236 -30.01 13.14 -35.64
CA ASN A 236 -29.81 14.29 -36.53
C ASN A 236 -29.56 13.91 -38.00
N HIS A 237 -29.41 12.61 -38.31
CA HIS A 237 -29.19 12.16 -39.70
C HIS A 237 -30.42 11.59 -40.40
N ASN A 238 -31.59 11.55 -39.74
CA ASN A 238 -32.82 11.00 -40.30
C ASN A 238 -33.85 12.04 -40.79
N ASP A 239 -33.54 13.34 -40.77
CA ASP A 239 -34.35 14.38 -41.41
C ASP A 239 -33.71 14.82 -42.75
N GLY A 240 -33.75 13.91 -43.71
CA GLY A 240 -33.25 14.13 -45.07
C GLY A 240 -33.90 13.16 -46.05
N THR A 241 -35.07 13.53 -46.54
CA THR A 241 -35.84 12.88 -47.62
C THR A 241 -35.01 12.56 -48.87
N GLY A 242 -35.18 11.36 -49.44
CA GLY A 242 -34.97 11.16 -50.89
C GLY A 242 -34.41 9.82 -51.35
N THR A 243 -35.30 8.84 -51.56
CA THR A 243 -35.36 7.90 -52.70
C THR A 243 -34.08 7.44 -53.41
N GLY A 244 -33.87 6.13 -53.41
CA GLY A 244 -33.62 5.38 -54.64
C GLY A 244 -32.32 4.60 -54.75
N GLY A 245 -32.45 3.33 -55.14
CA GLY A 245 -31.44 2.59 -55.91
C GLY A 245 -30.45 1.80 -55.06
N GLY A 246 -30.55 0.46 -55.16
CA GLY A 246 -29.60 -0.44 -54.56
C GLY A 246 -28.22 -0.38 -55.20
N GLU A 247 -27.20 -0.65 -54.40
CA GLU A 247 -25.97 -1.28 -54.83
C GLU A 247 -25.32 -1.94 -53.61
N GLU A 248 -25.25 -3.28 -53.66
CA GLU A 248 -24.36 -4.08 -52.82
C GLU A 248 -22.93 -3.68 -53.16
N VAL A 249 -22.31 -2.88 -52.29
CA VAL A 249 -20.86 -2.63 -52.32
C VAL A 249 -20.25 -3.29 -51.09
N ALA A 250 -19.70 -4.48 -51.31
CA ALA A 250 -18.72 -5.07 -50.42
C ALA A 250 -17.46 -4.19 -50.43
N SER A 251 -17.34 -3.30 -49.45
CA SER A 251 -16.08 -2.61 -49.17
C SER A 251 -15.35 -3.36 -48.06
N ASP A 252 -14.37 -4.15 -48.50
CA ASP A 252 -13.21 -4.59 -47.70
C ASP A 252 -12.53 -3.36 -47.07
N GLU A 253 -12.97 -2.98 -45.87
CA GLU A 253 -12.19 -2.07 -45.04
C GLU A 253 -11.28 -2.90 -44.13
N GLN A 254 -10.08 -3.12 -44.67
CA GLN A 254 -8.92 -3.62 -43.98
C GLN A 254 -8.89 -3.12 -42.54
N HIS A 255 -8.98 -4.06 -41.59
CA HIS A 255 -8.51 -3.87 -40.23
C HIS A 255 -7.01 -3.52 -40.27
N ALA A 256 -6.72 -2.25 -40.48
CA ALA A 256 -5.43 -1.67 -40.21
C ALA A 256 -5.16 -1.87 -38.72
N LYS A 257 -4.38 -2.92 -38.40
CA LYS A 257 -3.72 -3.06 -37.11
C LYS A 257 -3.18 -1.67 -36.75
N PRO A 258 -3.56 -1.08 -35.60
CA PRO A 258 -3.04 0.21 -35.22
C PRO A 258 -1.52 0.08 -35.17
N SER A 259 -0.86 0.73 -36.13
CA SER A 259 0.58 0.83 -36.16
C SER A 259 0.97 1.50 -34.85
N LYS A 260 1.77 0.77 -34.07
CA LYS A 260 2.22 1.17 -32.74
C LYS A 260 3.14 2.38 -32.95
N CYS A 261 2.56 3.58 -33.02
CA CYS A 261 3.33 4.82 -33.10
C CYS A 261 4.00 5.00 -31.74
N TYR A 262 5.25 4.54 -31.67
CA TYR A 262 6.13 4.68 -30.53
C TYR A 262 6.61 6.13 -30.50
N CYS A 263 5.75 7.05 -30.06
CA CYS A 263 6.15 8.42 -29.80
C CYS A 263 6.95 8.44 -28.49
N ASP A 264 8.27 8.50 -28.64
CA ASP A 264 9.26 8.64 -27.59
C ASP A 264 9.01 9.87 -26.68
N ASN A 265 8.93 9.58 -25.38
CA ASN A 265 9.73 10.18 -24.29
C ASN A 265 9.44 11.52 -23.60
N HIS A 266 8.33 12.22 -23.83
CA HIS A 266 7.96 13.34 -22.94
C HIS A 266 6.54 13.24 -22.41
N HIS A 267 6.37 12.38 -21.40
CA HIS A 267 5.13 12.36 -20.65
C HIS A 267 5.15 13.37 -19.51
N PRO A 268 4.18 14.32 -19.43
CA PRO A 268 4.20 15.39 -18.44
C PRO A 268 4.15 14.88 -16.99
N TRP A 269 3.50 13.74 -16.74
CA TRP A 269 3.43 13.14 -15.40
C TRP A 269 4.79 12.66 -14.88
N LYS A 270 5.74 12.31 -15.77
CA LYS A 270 7.12 11.97 -15.37
C LYS A 270 7.79 13.18 -14.72
N PHE A 271 7.69 14.34 -15.38
CA PHE A 271 8.22 15.60 -14.86
C PHE A 271 7.49 16.05 -13.60
N LEU A 272 6.18 15.81 -13.49
CA LEU A 272 5.40 16.20 -12.32
C LEU A 272 5.98 15.66 -11.00
N PHE A 273 6.23 14.36 -10.90
CA PHE A 273 6.77 13.79 -9.66
C PHE A 273 8.20 14.24 -9.35
N LEU A 274 9.04 14.41 -10.38
CA LEU A 274 10.40 14.90 -10.21
C LEU A 274 10.41 16.35 -9.72
N VAL A 275 9.65 17.23 -10.38
CA VAL A 275 9.51 18.64 -9.98
C VAL A 275 8.90 18.73 -8.59
N THR A 276 7.88 17.92 -8.28
CA THR A 276 7.26 17.91 -6.95
C THR A 276 8.26 17.50 -5.87
N GLY A 277 9.07 16.46 -6.11
CA GLY A 277 10.13 16.05 -5.18
C GLY A 277 11.18 17.15 -4.95
N LEU A 278 11.59 17.86 -6.01
CA LEU A 278 12.54 18.98 -5.93
C LEU A 278 11.94 20.18 -5.19
N VAL A 279 10.68 20.53 -5.45
CA VAL A 279 9.97 21.60 -4.73
C VAL A 279 9.85 21.26 -3.26
N VAL A 280 9.49 20.03 -2.92
CA VAL A 280 9.44 19.54 -1.54
C VAL A 280 10.79 19.66 -0.84
N LEU A 281 11.88 19.24 -1.50
CA LEU A 281 13.23 19.41 -0.98
C LEU A 281 13.54 20.90 -0.71
N ALA A 282 13.25 21.77 -1.67
CA ALA A 282 13.48 23.20 -1.52
C ALA A 282 12.67 23.78 -0.34
N LEU A 283 11.42 23.39 -0.17
CA LEU A 283 10.57 23.82 0.95
C LEU A 283 11.13 23.36 2.30
N PHE A 284 11.70 22.15 2.40
CA PHE A 284 12.34 21.70 3.63
C PHE A 284 13.63 22.45 3.95
N VAL A 285 14.43 22.78 2.93
CA VAL A 285 15.63 23.61 3.10
C VAL A 285 15.23 25.02 3.55
N VAL A 286 14.21 25.62 2.94
CA VAL A 286 13.68 26.92 3.35
C VAL A 286 13.13 26.85 4.78
N GLY A 287 12.39 25.80 5.13
CA GLY A 287 11.89 25.58 6.49
C GLY A 287 13.02 25.47 7.52
N PHE A 288 14.08 24.72 7.18
CA PHE A 288 15.27 24.61 8.03
C PHE A 288 15.95 25.96 8.25
N VAL A 289 16.21 26.69 7.17
CA VAL A 289 16.88 28.01 7.24
C VAL A 289 16.02 29.07 7.94
N SER A 290 14.69 29.01 7.78
CA SER A 290 13.79 30.05 8.27
C SER A 290 13.38 29.86 9.72
N TYR A 291 13.22 28.62 10.18
CA TYR A 291 12.69 28.31 11.51
C TYR A 291 13.73 27.73 12.48
N ASP A 292 14.88 27.26 11.99
CA ASP A 292 15.95 26.62 12.78
C ASP A 292 15.44 25.50 13.71
N VAL A 293 14.51 24.68 13.20
CA VAL A 293 13.87 23.60 13.98
C VAL A 293 14.45 22.24 13.61
N ALA A 294 14.79 21.44 14.63
CA ALA A 294 15.30 20.06 14.49
C ALA A 294 14.40 19.13 13.65
N PHE A 295 13.11 19.47 13.57
CA PHE A 295 12.16 18.80 12.68
C PHE A 295 12.61 18.84 11.22
N TYR A 296 13.01 20.00 10.69
CA TYR A 296 13.40 20.15 9.29
C TYR A 296 14.74 19.48 8.97
N GLN A 297 15.67 19.41 9.93
CA GLN A 297 16.90 18.61 9.80
C GLN A 297 16.57 17.14 9.52
N SER A 298 15.62 16.60 10.28
CA SER A 298 15.14 15.23 10.11
C SER A 298 14.45 15.02 8.75
N MET A 299 13.69 16.02 8.28
CA MET A 299 13.01 15.97 6.97
C MET A 299 13.99 15.92 5.79
N ILE A 300 15.08 16.69 5.85
CA ILE A 300 16.11 16.68 4.80
C ILE A 300 16.71 15.27 4.66
N LEU A 301 16.92 14.57 5.77
CA LEU A 301 17.45 13.21 5.78
C LEU A 301 16.44 12.13 5.33
N ILE A 302 15.14 12.41 5.38
CA ILE A 302 14.10 11.49 4.86
C ILE A 302 14.19 11.39 3.33
N ILE A 303 14.56 12.47 2.64
CA ILE A 303 14.57 12.55 1.18
C ILE A 303 15.45 11.46 0.53
N PRO A 304 16.71 11.23 0.98
CA PRO A 304 17.50 10.12 0.46
C PRO A 304 17.07 8.76 1.01
N LEU A 305 16.55 8.68 2.24
CA LEU A 305 16.24 7.40 2.90
C LEU A 305 14.91 6.76 2.45
N ALA A 306 13.90 7.57 2.10
CA ALA A 306 12.62 7.09 1.59
C ALA A 306 12.75 6.30 0.28
N PRO A 307 13.49 6.79 -0.74
CA PRO A 307 13.87 6.00 -1.92
C PRO A 307 14.51 4.66 -1.59
N LEU A 308 15.46 4.60 -0.64
CA LEU A 308 16.13 3.35 -0.29
C LEU A 308 15.15 2.32 0.28
N GLY A 309 14.21 2.77 1.12
CA GLY A 309 13.15 1.91 1.65
C GLY A 309 12.24 1.38 0.52
N ALA A 310 11.75 2.28 -0.34
CA ALA A 310 10.86 1.93 -1.45
C ALA A 310 11.53 1.01 -2.48
N LEU A 311 12.80 1.25 -2.82
CA LEU A 311 13.58 0.40 -3.72
C LEU A 311 13.81 -0.99 -3.14
N THR A 312 14.06 -1.08 -1.84
CA THR A 312 14.21 -2.36 -1.15
C THR A 312 12.88 -3.12 -1.18
N ARG A 313 11.75 -2.46 -0.88
CA ARG A 313 10.42 -3.05 -1.01
C ARG A 313 10.12 -3.52 -2.44
N TRP A 314 10.46 -2.71 -3.45
CA TRP A 314 10.28 -3.09 -4.86
C TRP A 314 11.12 -4.31 -5.26
N LYS A 315 12.33 -4.45 -4.72
CA LYS A 315 13.13 -5.67 -4.92
C LYS A 315 12.48 -6.87 -4.22
N LEU A 316 11.99 -6.69 -2.99
CA LEU A 316 11.33 -7.74 -2.22
C LEU A 316 10.01 -8.19 -2.85
N SER A 317 9.26 -7.30 -3.50
CA SER A 317 7.97 -7.64 -4.12
C SER A 317 8.08 -8.69 -5.23
N ARG A 318 9.29 -8.94 -5.76
CA ARG A 318 9.56 -10.04 -6.69
C ARG A 318 9.29 -11.42 -6.08
N PHE A 319 9.38 -11.52 -4.75
CA PHE A 319 9.08 -12.74 -4.00
C PHE A 319 7.57 -12.93 -3.72
N ASN A 320 6.71 -11.98 -4.13
CA ASN A 320 5.26 -12.13 -3.96
C ASN A 320 4.64 -13.08 -4.99
N ASN A 321 5.25 -13.27 -6.16
CA ASN A 321 4.69 -14.06 -7.27
C ASN A 321 5.31 -15.48 -7.39
N SER A 322 4.48 -16.45 -7.81
CA SER A 322 4.79 -17.89 -7.91
C SER A 322 5.97 -18.22 -8.84
N ASN A 323 6.22 -17.40 -9.87
CA ASN A 323 7.22 -17.71 -10.90
C ASN A 323 8.68 -17.75 -10.42
N HIS A 324 9.01 -17.13 -9.27
CA HIS A 324 10.37 -17.20 -8.70
C HIS A 324 10.53 -18.35 -7.67
N ARG A 325 9.46 -19.14 -7.44
CA ARG A 325 9.33 -20.13 -6.35
C ARG A 325 9.58 -21.58 -6.76
N LYS A 326 10.41 -21.83 -7.79
CA LYS A 326 10.95 -23.19 -8.03
C LYS A 326 11.88 -23.70 -6.91
N ILE A 327 12.15 -22.87 -5.89
CA ILE A 327 13.11 -23.15 -4.80
C ILE A 327 12.42 -23.53 -3.47
N CYS A 328 11.12 -23.29 -3.31
CA CYS A 328 10.39 -23.61 -2.07
C CYS A 328 9.15 -24.46 -2.33
N ASN A 329 8.80 -25.27 -1.33
CA ASN A 329 7.70 -26.24 -1.34
C ASN A 329 6.38 -25.60 -1.84
N LYS A 330 5.73 -26.21 -2.85
CA LYS A 330 4.52 -25.69 -3.56
C LYS A 330 3.35 -25.27 -2.64
N SER A 331 3.37 -25.70 -1.38
CA SER A 331 2.33 -25.44 -0.38
C SER A 331 2.18 -23.95 0.02
N PHE A 332 3.23 -23.13 -0.13
CA PHE A 332 3.24 -21.71 0.29
C PHE A 332 3.23 -20.70 -0.87
N ASP A 333 2.88 -21.14 -2.09
CA ASP A 333 2.82 -20.26 -3.27
C ASP A 333 1.74 -19.18 -3.21
N TRP A 334 0.83 -19.26 -2.25
CA TRP A 334 -0.20 -18.25 -2.02
C TRP A 334 0.29 -17.09 -1.13
N PHE A 335 1.38 -17.27 -0.37
CA PHE A 335 1.79 -16.29 0.65
C PHE A 335 2.62 -15.14 0.04
N PRO A 336 2.26 -13.85 0.29
CA PRO A 336 3.01 -12.68 -0.17
C PRO A 336 4.29 -12.41 0.67
N PHE A 337 5.34 -13.20 0.46
CA PHE A 337 6.57 -13.13 1.27
C PHE A 337 7.28 -11.78 1.22
N GLY A 338 7.37 -11.16 0.04
CA GLY A 338 8.05 -9.87 -0.13
C GLY A 338 7.43 -8.76 0.71
N THR A 339 6.10 -8.63 0.68
CA THR A 339 5.39 -7.61 1.47
C THR A 339 5.45 -7.91 2.97
N TRP A 340 5.28 -9.19 3.34
CA TRP A 340 5.45 -9.60 4.74
C TRP A 340 6.85 -9.26 5.27
N THR A 341 7.91 -9.65 4.55
CA THR A 341 9.29 -9.34 4.92
C THR A 341 9.53 -7.84 4.99
N ALA A 342 9.03 -7.08 4.02
CA ALA A 342 9.17 -5.62 4.01
C ALA A 342 8.50 -4.97 5.25
N ASN A 343 7.31 -5.44 5.64
CA ASN A 343 6.60 -4.94 6.81
C ASN A 343 7.30 -5.31 8.12
N VAL A 344 7.73 -6.56 8.29
CA VAL A 344 8.44 -7.01 9.50
C VAL A 344 9.79 -6.30 9.63
N VAL A 345 10.60 -6.26 8.56
CA VAL A 345 11.92 -5.60 8.60
C VAL A 345 11.78 -4.09 8.79
N GLY A 346 10.81 -3.46 8.12
CA GLY A 346 10.54 -2.03 8.32
C GLY A 346 10.11 -1.71 9.75
N ALA A 347 9.24 -2.55 10.35
CA ALA A 347 8.81 -2.42 11.74
C ALA A 347 9.98 -2.58 12.72
N VAL A 348 10.80 -3.62 12.55
CA VAL A 348 12.01 -3.87 13.35
C VAL A 348 13.00 -2.72 13.26
N CYS A 349 13.24 -2.19 12.05
CA CYS A 349 14.13 -1.04 11.86
C CYS A 349 13.59 0.20 12.59
N SER A 350 12.29 0.47 12.47
CA SER A 350 11.67 1.66 13.07
C SER A 350 11.62 1.60 14.59
N ILE A 351 11.24 0.44 15.15
CA ILE A 351 11.20 0.27 16.60
C ILE A 351 12.60 0.25 17.22
N ALA A 352 13.61 -0.29 16.54
CA ALA A 352 14.99 -0.26 17.04
C ALA A 352 15.53 1.17 17.14
N CYS A 353 15.34 1.98 16.09
CA CYS A 353 15.70 3.40 16.13
C CYS A 353 14.92 4.16 17.21
N THR A 354 13.61 3.90 17.33
CA THR A 354 12.76 4.53 18.36
C THR A 354 13.18 4.11 19.77
N ALA A 355 13.52 2.84 19.99
CA ALA A 355 13.99 2.33 21.28
C ALA A 355 15.30 2.99 21.73
N ILE A 356 16.23 3.24 20.79
CA ILE A 356 17.48 3.96 21.07
C ILE A 356 17.19 5.41 21.48
N LEU A 357 16.32 6.11 20.74
CA LEU A 357 15.91 7.49 21.04
C LEU A 357 15.22 7.58 22.41
N ASP A 358 14.31 6.66 22.67
CA ASP A 358 13.53 6.61 23.91
C ASP A 358 14.41 6.21 25.11
N ARG A 359 15.36 5.27 24.95
CA ARG A 359 16.34 4.92 26.00
C ARG A 359 17.21 6.11 26.36
N ARG A 360 17.68 6.84 25.35
CA ARG A 360 18.43 8.09 25.52
C ARG A 360 17.62 9.12 26.32
N ARG A 361 16.36 9.38 25.93
CA ARG A 361 15.45 10.29 26.66
C ARG A 361 15.24 9.83 28.11
N LYS A 362 15.02 8.53 28.32
CA LYS A 362 14.85 7.93 29.67
C LYS A 362 16.07 8.15 30.57
N LEU A 363 17.29 7.91 30.07
CA LEU A 363 18.52 8.10 30.85
C LEU A 363 18.72 9.55 31.32
N VAL A 364 18.36 10.50 30.47
CA VAL A 364 18.38 11.93 30.84
C VAL A 364 17.35 12.21 31.94
N LEU A 365 16.12 11.72 31.81
CA LEU A 365 15.07 11.91 32.82
C LEU A 365 15.43 11.28 34.17
N GLU A 366 16.16 10.17 34.16
CA GLU A 366 16.69 9.51 35.37
C GLU A 366 17.95 10.20 35.94
N GLY A 367 18.45 11.27 35.31
CA GLY A 367 19.68 11.95 35.72
C GLY A 367 20.97 11.14 35.49
N LYS A 368 20.90 10.08 34.69
CA LYS A 368 22.04 9.17 34.40
C LYS A 368 22.85 9.59 33.16
N ALA A 369 22.37 10.56 32.39
CA ALA A 369 23.07 11.12 31.24
C ALA A 369 22.85 12.63 31.13
N ALA A 370 23.82 13.35 30.58
CA ALA A 370 23.69 14.78 30.29
C ALA A 370 22.81 15.02 29.05
N TYR A 371 22.13 16.17 29.01
CA TYR A 371 21.37 16.67 27.85
C TYR A 371 22.32 17.22 26.76
N ASP A 372 23.39 16.50 26.43
CA ASP A 372 24.30 16.87 25.34
C ASP A 372 24.19 15.87 24.21
N MET A 373 22.99 15.81 23.62
CA MET A 373 22.74 14.95 22.47
C MET A 373 22.91 15.75 21.20
N ASP A 374 23.87 15.33 20.38
CA ASP A 374 24.06 15.81 19.03
C ASP A 374 22.71 15.74 18.25
N PRO A 375 22.16 16.89 17.80
CA PRO A 375 20.89 16.94 17.07
C PRO A 375 20.87 16.06 15.82
N TRP A 376 22.02 15.93 15.14
CA TRP A 376 22.13 15.12 13.93
C TRP A 376 21.97 13.63 14.20
N SER A 377 22.51 13.13 15.30
CA SER A 377 22.32 11.75 15.72
C SER A 377 20.84 11.39 15.90
N ASN A 378 20.04 12.29 16.49
CA ASN A 378 18.60 12.09 16.63
C ASN A 378 17.87 12.20 15.30
N ALA A 379 18.25 13.17 14.47
CA ALA A 379 17.69 13.35 13.13
C ALA A 379 17.94 12.11 12.23
N VAL A 380 19.13 11.50 12.30
CA VAL A 380 19.47 10.27 11.57
C VAL A 380 18.59 9.11 12.01
N LEU A 381 18.48 8.85 13.32
CA LEU A 381 17.63 7.76 13.83
C LEU A 381 16.16 7.96 13.44
N PHE A 382 15.66 9.19 13.54
CA PHE A 382 14.32 9.54 13.11
C PHE A 382 14.13 9.31 11.61
N ALA A 383 15.08 9.73 10.78
CA ALA A 383 14.99 9.60 9.33
C ALA A 383 15.14 8.14 8.86
N VAL A 384 15.91 7.32 9.57
CA VAL A 384 15.97 5.87 9.32
C VAL A 384 14.64 5.20 9.66
N ALA A 385 14.05 5.48 10.83
CA ALA A 385 12.74 4.94 11.18
C ALA A 385 11.65 5.42 10.22
N THR A 386 11.52 6.74 10.07
CA THR A 386 10.41 7.37 9.36
C THR A 386 10.59 7.33 7.84
N GLY A 387 11.79 7.57 7.34
CA GLY A 387 12.10 7.60 5.91
C GLY A 387 12.29 6.19 5.35
N PHE A 388 13.32 5.47 5.81
CA PHE A 388 13.64 4.14 5.32
C PHE A 388 12.62 3.10 5.78
N GLY A 389 12.46 2.88 7.09
CA GLY A 389 11.52 1.88 7.64
C GLY A 389 10.06 2.19 7.25
N GLY A 390 9.72 3.46 7.26
CA GLY A 390 8.41 3.94 6.84
C GLY A 390 8.08 3.66 5.37
N SER A 391 9.05 3.83 4.45
CA SER A 391 8.86 3.57 3.01
C SER A 391 9.11 2.12 2.58
N LEU A 392 9.87 1.37 3.38
CA LEU A 392 10.09 -0.07 3.23
C LEU A 392 8.82 -0.83 3.56
N SER A 393 8.17 -0.51 4.69
CA SER A 393 6.89 -1.09 5.06
C SER A 393 5.71 -0.40 4.36
N THR A 394 4.56 -1.05 4.27
CA THR A 394 3.38 -0.48 3.62
C THR A 394 2.08 -1.14 4.08
N VAL A 395 1.03 -0.34 4.22
CA VAL A 395 -0.35 -0.84 4.46
C VAL A 395 -1.09 -1.03 3.15
N SER A 396 -0.91 -0.13 2.18
CA SER A 396 -1.66 -0.19 0.92
C SER A 396 -1.40 -1.47 0.10
N SER A 397 -0.14 -1.93 0.02
CA SER A 397 0.15 -3.22 -0.66
C SER A 397 -0.33 -4.42 0.14
N MET A 398 -0.19 -4.39 1.48
CA MET A 398 -0.67 -5.45 2.37
C MET A 398 -2.19 -5.64 2.24
N VAL A 399 -2.96 -4.54 2.31
CA VAL A 399 -4.41 -4.55 2.14
C VAL A 399 -4.81 -5.07 0.77
N LYS A 400 -4.16 -4.59 -0.30
CA LYS A 400 -4.39 -5.08 -1.66
C LYS A 400 -4.20 -6.59 -1.76
N GLU A 401 -3.16 -7.14 -1.13
CA GLU A 401 -2.88 -8.58 -1.12
C GLU A 401 -3.90 -9.36 -0.30
N ILE A 402 -4.31 -8.85 0.88
CA ILE A 402 -5.35 -9.46 1.71
C ILE A 402 -6.68 -9.54 0.96
N VAL A 403 -7.10 -8.44 0.33
CA VAL A 403 -8.34 -8.41 -0.45
C VAL A 403 -8.23 -9.33 -1.66
N SER A 404 -7.10 -9.31 -2.39
CA SER A 404 -6.87 -10.24 -3.51
C SER A 404 -6.93 -11.71 -3.08
N LEU A 405 -6.38 -12.05 -1.90
CA LEU A 405 -6.42 -13.41 -1.36
C LEU A 405 -7.84 -13.82 -0.95
N ALA A 406 -8.63 -12.89 -0.40
CA ALA A 406 -10.02 -13.13 -0.04
C ALA A 406 -10.89 -13.33 -1.28
N GLU A 407 -10.70 -12.50 -2.32
CA GLU A 407 -11.42 -12.61 -3.60
C GLU A 407 -11.05 -13.91 -4.36
N ALA A 408 -9.80 -14.39 -4.23
CA ALA A 408 -9.33 -15.59 -4.93
C ALA A 408 -9.67 -16.92 -4.22
N ASN A 409 -10.08 -16.91 -2.94
CA ASN A 409 -10.30 -18.14 -2.15
C ASN A 409 -11.63 -18.09 -1.39
N PRO A 410 -12.57 -19.03 -1.63
CA PRO A 410 -13.90 -19.02 -0.99
C PRO A 410 -13.87 -19.04 0.54
N SER A 411 -12.88 -19.68 1.16
CA SER A 411 -12.81 -19.85 2.61
C SER A 411 -12.23 -18.65 3.36
N VAL A 412 -11.66 -17.65 2.66
CA VAL A 412 -10.93 -16.48 3.19
C VAL A 412 -9.80 -16.77 4.21
N VAL A 413 -9.56 -18.03 4.57
CA VAL A 413 -8.58 -18.46 5.58
C VAL A 413 -7.19 -17.95 5.28
N ARG A 414 -6.77 -17.99 4.00
CA ARG A 414 -5.45 -17.50 3.56
C ARG A 414 -5.26 -16.00 3.81
N ALA A 415 -6.30 -15.20 3.57
CA ALA A 415 -6.26 -13.76 3.80
C ALA A 415 -6.10 -13.45 5.29
N HIS A 416 -6.87 -14.12 6.14
CA HIS A 416 -6.77 -13.97 7.60
C HIS A 416 -5.44 -14.49 8.15
N ALA A 417 -4.97 -15.65 7.69
CA ALA A 417 -3.68 -16.21 8.11
C ALA A 417 -2.53 -15.26 7.74
N TYR A 418 -2.52 -14.70 6.54
CA TYR A 418 -1.54 -13.70 6.11
C TYR A 418 -1.58 -12.42 6.97
N ALA A 419 -2.78 -11.90 7.24
CA ALA A 419 -2.97 -10.74 8.10
C ALA A 419 -2.42 -11.01 9.52
N ILE A 420 -2.88 -12.08 10.17
CA ILE A 420 -2.48 -12.46 11.53
C ILE A 420 -0.97 -12.66 11.61
N LEU A 421 -0.37 -13.39 10.68
CA LEU A 421 1.09 -13.62 10.67
C LEU A 421 1.85 -12.30 10.53
N THR A 422 1.40 -11.38 9.68
CA THR A 422 2.04 -10.07 9.53
C THR A 422 1.97 -9.25 10.82
N PHE A 423 0.80 -9.17 11.45
CA PHE A 423 0.63 -8.44 12.71
C PHE A 423 1.40 -9.07 13.87
N ALA A 424 1.20 -10.37 14.10
CA ALA A 424 1.80 -11.06 15.24
C ALA A 424 3.34 -11.05 15.16
N SER A 425 3.92 -11.31 13.99
CA SER A 425 5.38 -11.30 13.83
C SER A 425 5.97 -9.92 14.09
N ALA A 426 5.43 -8.87 13.47
CA ALA A 426 5.94 -7.52 13.67
C ALA A 426 5.73 -7.01 15.09
N MET A 427 4.56 -7.24 15.68
CA MET A 427 4.22 -6.81 17.04
C MET A 427 5.13 -7.48 18.07
N LEU A 428 5.23 -8.82 18.07
CA LEU A 428 5.98 -9.56 19.09
C LEU A 428 7.48 -9.27 19.02
N ILE A 429 8.07 -9.29 17.82
CA ILE A 429 9.50 -9.00 17.65
C ILE A 429 9.79 -7.56 18.07
N SER A 430 8.95 -6.61 17.68
CA SER A 430 9.13 -5.20 18.04
C SER A 430 9.01 -4.96 19.53
N LEU A 431 8.02 -5.60 20.18
CA LEU A 431 7.84 -5.50 21.63
C LEU A 431 9.04 -6.05 22.38
N ILE A 432 9.61 -7.19 21.96
CA ILE A 432 10.83 -7.75 22.54
C ILE A 432 12.00 -6.76 22.40
N ILE A 433 12.24 -6.24 21.19
CA ILE A 433 13.36 -5.32 20.94
C ILE A 433 13.23 -4.05 21.79
N TYR A 434 12.05 -3.42 21.78
CA TYR A 434 11.79 -2.19 22.51
C TYR A 434 11.95 -2.41 24.02
N SER A 435 11.31 -3.48 24.53
CA SER A 435 11.28 -3.81 25.94
C SER A 435 12.67 -4.09 26.50
N ILE A 436 13.48 -4.88 25.78
CA ILE A 436 14.85 -5.18 26.18
C ILE A 436 15.67 -3.90 26.18
N THR A 437 15.63 -3.13 25.09
CA THR A 437 16.46 -1.93 24.93
C THR A 437 16.24 -0.90 26.05
N LEU A 438 14.98 -0.70 26.48
CA LEU A 438 14.65 0.23 27.56
C LEU A 438 15.02 -0.25 28.97
N ARG A 439 15.26 -1.56 29.14
CA ARG A 439 15.57 -2.21 30.42
C ARG A 439 17.03 -2.64 30.55
N MET A 440 17.85 -2.50 29.50
CA MET A 440 19.31 -2.69 29.60
C MET A 440 19.86 -1.65 30.58
N GLU A 441 20.52 -2.10 31.65
CA GLU A 441 21.06 -1.24 32.72
C GLU A 441 22.14 -0.29 32.23
#